data_AF-A0A7J3T001-F1
#
_entry.id   AF-A0A7J3T001-F1
#
_cell.length_a   1.000
_cell.length_b   1.000
_cell.length_c   1.000
_cell.angle_alpha   90.00
_cell.angle_beta   90.00
_cell.angle_gamma   90.00
#
_symmetry.space_group_name_H-M   'P 1'
#
loop_
_entity.id
_entity.type
_entity.pdbx_description
1 polymer ?
#
loop_
_entity_poly.entity_id
_entity_poly.type
_entity_poly.pdbx_seq_one_letter_code
_entity_poly.pdbx_strand_id
1 'polypeptide(L)'
;MMKEDPRELYVRFAQWLRDEHEKSVNEFKKVVAVGAISAADEDRIMGKIEKLQDMVERIYLYQFGVPTGPQKAVLRLHFSRKKPQEAVSYIDPMAVRQQLSKVILGKSFIEKIKASPPRRAYFEAGTDASVQEFSLGEILPGIFEPHPMAIIAAVVAYYDLFENRLDDYDARPDPSTWATYTAKEARELGIIIPPDAWLQLDDPLRWQRTVGAAMNVRQYMKDHEALIGRGEKHVSIVFRDGRIFPLEHLFSDYHQGRIHGEMVRNSLKQFSNTLKDVEYSDRALYCGVVKTAVVEVIAPMLFWYLKYGSASEGRKAIWPDMDEEKIYGFRMSDQKTVMTLFEALLQELDKDEFLVTCRFVRHFWFMSGMAKEFTEAGLGIDSNEEAWIDFIGKEIEKKDLTFELEPETYALLCSRAAVMSFYCTPPKSSTYVLSLSTSGLALPRYEVLLPYRYLRKPADLQSKAQEYVERVLEALADPRTLDIYPESIYKQNV
;
A
#
# COMPACT_ATOMS: atom_id res chain seq x y z
N MET A 1 -0.14 -23.91 3.19
CA MET A 1 0.36 -22.55 2.87
C MET A 1 1.82 -22.51 2.42
N MET A 2 2.82 -23.06 3.15
CA MET A 2 4.25 -23.06 2.71
C MET A 2 4.57 -23.79 1.38
N LYS A 3 3.63 -24.57 0.84
CA LYS A 3 3.76 -25.25 -0.46
C LYS A 3 2.71 -24.82 -1.48
N GLU A 4 1.78 -23.97 -1.06
CA GLU A 4 0.65 -23.58 -1.92
C GLU A 4 1.07 -22.42 -2.80
N ASP A 5 0.79 -22.53 -4.09
CA ASP A 5 0.86 -21.38 -5.00
C ASP A 5 -0.15 -20.32 -4.53
N PRO A 6 0.30 -19.10 -4.16
CA PRO A 6 -0.60 -18.07 -3.68
C PRO A 6 -1.61 -17.66 -4.75
N ARG A 7 -1.27 -17.71 -6.04
CA ARG A 7 -2.18 -17.37 -7.14
C ARG A 7 -3.35 -18.36 -7.21
N GLU A 8 -3.06 -19.65 -7.14
CA GLU A 8 -4.11 -20.69 -7.14
C GLU A 8 -4.99 -20.63 -5.88
N LEU A 9 -4.43 -20.23 -4.73
CA LEU A 9 -5.22 -19.96 -3.54
C LEU A 9 -6.24 -18.85 -3.80
N TYR A 10 -5.81 -17.70 -4.33
CA TYR A 10 -6.72 -16.59 -4.63
C TYR A 10 -7.69 -16.89 -5.78
N VAL A 11 -7.35 -17.75 -6.75
CA VAL A 11 -8.33 -18.23 -7.75
C VAL A 11 -9.42 -19.07 -7.08
N ARG A 12 -9.05 -20.04 -6.22
CA ARG A 12 -10.02 -20.87 -5.51
C ARG A 12 -10.88 -20.07 -4.55
N PHE A 13 -10.32 -19.06 -3.90
CA PHE A 13 -11.06 -18.16 -3.04
C PHE A 13 -12.08 -17.32 -3.83
N ALA A 14 -11.71 -16.82 -5.02
CA ALA A 14 -12.64 -16.11 -5.90
C ALA A 14 -13.81 -17.01 -6.34
N GLN A 15 -13.49 -18.25 -6.70
CA GLN A 15 -14.48 -19.26 -7.07
C GLN A 15 -15.45 -19.55 -5.91
N TRP A 16 -14.93 -19.70 -4.69
CA TRP A 16 -15.76 -19.86 -3.50
C TRP A 16 -16.66 -18.65 -3.23
N LEU A 17 -16.15 -17.42 -3.37
CA LEU A 17 -16.97 -16.20 -3.24
C LEU A 17 -18.11 -16.18 -4.25
N ARG A 18 -17.85 -16.59 -5.50
CA ARG A 18 -18.89 -16.71 -6.53
C ARG A 18 -19.96 -17.73 -6.14
N ASP A 19 -19.54 -18.92 -5.71
CA ASP A 19 -20.46 -20.01 -5.37
C ASP A 19 -21.34 -19.66 -4.16
N GLU A 20 -20.75 -19.04 -3.12
CA GLU A 20 -21.51 -18.57 -1.95
C GLU A 20 -22.45 -17.40 -2.27
N HIS A 21 -22.06 -16.51 -3.19
CA HIS A 21 -22.94 -15.45 -3.66
C HIS A 21 -24.12 -16.01 -4.45
N GLU A 22 -23.88 -16.92 -5.38
CA GLU A 22 -24.94 -17.58 -6.16
C GLU A 22 -25.92 -18.34 -5.25
N LYS A 23 -25.40 -19.07 -4.26
CA LYS A 23 -26.21 -19.75 -3.24
C LYS A 23 -27.07 -18.77 -2.45
N SER A 24 -26.50 -17.66 -1.98
CA SER A 24 -27.22 -16.65 -1.18
C SER A 24 -28.29 -15.93 -2.00
N VAL A 25 -28.00 -15.62 -3.28
CA VAL A 25 -28.98 -15.05 -4.22
C VAL A 25 -30.13 -16.02 -4.50
N ASN A 26 -29.82 -17.31 -4.68
CA ASN A 26 -30.84 -18.34 -4.90
C ASN A 26 -31.68 -18.59 -3.64
N GLU A 27 -31.08 -18.52 -2.46
CA GLU A 27 -31.80 -18.52 -1.18
C GLU A 27 -32.76 -17.33 -1.15
N PHE A 28 -32.27 -16.10 -1.34
CA PHE A 28 -33.13 -14.90 -1.38
C PHE A 28 -34.32 -15.05 -2.34
N LYS A 29 -34.08 -15.48 -3.59
CA LYS A 29 -35.13 -15.67 -4.60
C LYS A 29 -36.16 -16.71 -4.17
N LYS A 30 -35.72 -17.84 -3.60
CA LYS A 30 -36.63 -18.90 -3.11
C LYS A 30 -37.51 -18.37 -1.99
N VAL A 31 -36.91 -17.70 -1.01
CA VAL A 31 -37.65 -17.32 0.17
C VAL A 31 -38.62 -16.15 -0.13
N VAL A 32 -38.26 -15.21 -1.02
CA VAL A 32 -39.18 -14.17 -1.53
C VAL A 32 -40.36 -14.79 -2.29
N ALA A 33 -40.14 -15.84 -3.09
CA ALA A 33 -41.20 -16.52 -3.83
C ALA A 33 -42.20 -17.25 -2.94
N VAL A 34 -41.79 -17.71 -1.75
CA VAL A 34 -42.65 -18.42 -0.79
C VAL A 34 -43.47 -17.46 0.09
N GLY A 35 -43.09 -16.17 0.16
CA GLY A 35 -43.86 -15.14 0.88
C GLY A 35 -43.89 -15.27 2.41
N ALA A 36 -43.05 -16.15 2.99
CA ALA A 36 -43.07 -16.49 4.41
C ALA A 36 -41.75 -16.11 5.12
N ILE A 37 -41.33 -14.85 5.01
CA ILE A 37 -40.09 -14.36 5.62
C ILE A 37 -40.37 -13.50 6.85
N SER A 38 -39.65 -13.77 7.94
CA SER A 38 -39.41 -12.79 8.99
C SER A 38 -38.41 -11.74 8.47
N ALA A 39 -38.68 -10.44 8.61
CA ALA A 39 -37.79 -9.38 8.09
C ALA A 39 -36.30 -9.60 8.45
N ALA A 40 -36.04 -10.20 9.62
CA ALA A 40 -34.70 -10.56 10.08
C ALA A 40 -33.96 -11.57 9.17
N ASP A 41 -34.66 -12.56 8.61
CA ASP A 41 -34.04 -13.55 7.70
C ASP A 41 -33.70 -12.92 6.35
N GLU A 42 -34.55 -12.02 5.85
CA GLU A 42 -34.26 -11.26 4.62
C GLU A 42 -33.00 -10.41 4.80
N ASP A 43 -32.94 -9.63 5.89
CA ASP A 43 -31.83 -8.75 6.20
C ASP A 43 -30.52 -9.54 6.40
N ARG A 44 -30.59 -10.72 7.02
CA ARG A 44 -29.43 -11.63 7.16
C ARG A 44 -28.89 -12.07 5.81
N ILE A 45 -29.75 -12.52 4.89
CA ILE A 45 -29.32 -12.97 3.55
C ILE A 45 -28.76 -11.80 2.75
N MET A 46 -29.41 -10.65 2.79
CA MET A 46 -28.95 -9.43 2.13
C MET A 46 -27.59 -8.98 2.66
N GLY A 47 -27.41 -8.96 3.97
CA GLY A 47 -26.13 -8.63 4.60
C GLY A 47 -25.00 -9.57 4.15
N LYS A 48 -25.28 -10.88 3.98
CA LYS A 48 -24.29 -11.83 3.42
C LYS A 48 -23.96 -11.52 1.96
N ILE A 49 -24.96 -11.23 1.13
CA ILE A 49 -24.77 -10.87 -0.30
C ILE A 49 -23.90 -9.61 -0.42
N GLU A 50 -24.19 -8.56 0.35
CA GLU A 50 -23.44 -7.30 0.33
C GLU A 50 -21.98 -7.49 0.77
N LYS A 51 -21.74 -8.27 1.84
CA LYS A 51 -20.38 -8.62 2.29
C LYS A 51 -19.57 -9.37 1.24
N LEU A 52 -20.20 -10.27 0.48
CA LEU A 52 -19.52 -11.00 -0.59
C LEU A 52 -19.14 -10.08 -1.75
N GLN A 53 -20.01 -9.12 -2.10
CA GLN A 53 -19.73 -8.11 -3.12
C GLN A 53 -18.61 -7.16 -2.69
N ASP A 54 -18.69 -6.64 -1.46
CA ASP A 54 -17.67 -5.78 -0.87
C ASP A 54 -16.31 -6.48 -0.86
N MET A 55 -16.25 -7.76 -0.48
CA MET A 55 -15.00 -8.51 -0.48
C MET A 55 -14.39 -8.66 -1.88
N VAL A 56 -15.21 -8.87 -2.91
CA VAL A 56 -14.73 -8.94 -4.29
C VAL A 56 -14.17 -7.60 -4.75
N GLU A 57 -14.87 -6.49 -4.52
CA GLU A 57 -14.35 -5.17 -4.88
C GLU A 57 -13.09 -4.85 -4.06
N ARG A 58 -13.14 -5.03 -2.75
CA ARG A 58 -12.05 -4.71 -1.83
C ARG A 58 -10.76 -5.47 -2.10
N ILE A 59 -10.83 -6.78 -2.36
CA ILE A 59 -9.65 -7.61 -2.60
C ILE A 59 -9.31 -7.62 -4.09
N TYR A 60 -10.23 -8.01 -4.96
CA TYR A 60 -9.88 -8.29 -6.35
C TYR A 60 -9.75 -7.01 -7.18
N LEU A 61 -10.63 -6.01 -7.00
CA LEU A 61 -10.50 -4.74 -7.72
C LEU A 61 -9.42 -3.85 -7.08
N TYR A 62 -9.56 -3.50 -5.81
CA TYR A 62 -8.72 -2.49 -5.16
C TYR A 62 -7.34 -2.99 -4.69
N GLN A 63 -7.07 -4.31 -4.70
CA GLN A 63 -5.74 -4.85 -4.37
C GLN A 63 -5.06 -5.52 -5.55
N PHE A 64 -5.82 -6.16 -6.44
CA PHE A 64 -5.28 -6.94 -7.56
C PHE A 64 -5.61 -6.35 -8.94
N GLY A 65 -6.42 -5.29 -9.02
CA GLY A 65 -6.80 -4.66 -10.28
C GLY A 65 -7.60 -5.57 -11.21
N VAL A 66 -8.31 -6.58 -10.67
CA VAL A 66 -9.17 -7.48 -11.44
C VAL A 66 -10.44 -6.72 -11.84
N PRO A 67 -10.76 -6.62 -13.15
CA PRO A 67 -11.97 -5.94 -13.60
C PRO A 67 -13.26 -6.58 -13.06
N THR A 68 -14.09 -5.77 -12.39
CA THR A 68 -15.41 -6.19 -11.87
C THR A 68 -16.59 -5.53 -12.59
N GLY A 69 -16.33 -4.60 -13.50
CA GLY A 69 -17.32 -3.83 -14.24
C GLY A 69 -18.07 -4.61 -15.34
N PRO A 70 -19.23 -4.11 -15.81
CA PRO A 70 -20.16 -4.88 -16.63
C PRO A 70 -19.67 -5.26 -18.04
N GLN A 71 -18.80 -4.46 -18.67
CA GLN A 71 -18.43 -4.64 -20.08
C GLN A 71 -17.23 -5.59 -20.28
N LYS A 72 -16.35 -5.69 -19.29
CA LYS A 72 -15.10 -6.49 -19.35
C LYS A 72 -14.84 -7.23 -18.02
N ALA A 73 -15.90 -7.64 -17.33
CA ALA A 73 -15.80 -8.35 -16.06
C ALA A 73 -14.95 -9.61 -16.22
N VAL A 74 -13.93 -9.74 -15.36
CA VAL A 74 -13.20 -10.98 -15.13
C VAL A 74 -13.78 -11.70 -13.89
N LEU A 75 -14.24 -10.94 -12.91
CA LEU A 75 -14.93 -11.42 -11.71
C LEU A 75 -16.03 -10.42 -11.35
N ARG A 76 -17.30 -10.83 -11.35
CA ARG A 76 -18.41 -9.91 -11.06
C ARG A 76 -19.48 -10.57 -10.22
N LEU A 77 -19.68 -10.01 -9.03
CA LEU A 77 -20.80 -10.29 -8.15
C LEU A 77 -21.69 -9.06 -8.11
N HIS A 78 -22.96 -9.21 -8.50
CA HIS A 78 -23.92 -8.12 -8.46
C HIS A 78 -25.31 -8.65 -8.11
N PHE A 79 -26.00 -7.93 -7.25
CA PHE A 79 -27.35 -8.22 -6.82
C PHE A 79 -27.98 -6.91 -6.36
N SER A 80 -29.24 -6.69 -6.73
CA SER A 80 -30.04 -5.56 -6.26
C SER A 80 -31.40 -6.06 -5.83
N ARG A 81 -31.82 -5.69 -4.61
CA ARG A 81 -33.15 -6.02 -4.09
C ARG A 81 -34.28 -5.54 -5.02
N LYS A 82 -34.10 -4.38 -5.66
CA LYS A 82 -35.09 -3.79 -6.57
C LYS A 82 -35.19 -4.54 -7.90
N LYS A 83 -34.13 -5.24 -8.29
CA LYS A 83 -34.05 -5.97 -9.56
C LYS A 83 -33.33 -7.31 -9.40
N PRO A 84 -33.91 -8.28 -8.68
CA PRO A 84 -33.27 -9.57 -8.43
C PRO A 84 -32.99 -10.38 -9.71
N GLN A 85 -33.70 -10.08 -10.80
CA GLN A 85 -33.50 -10.66 -12.12
C GLN A 85 -32.18 -10.22 -12.79
N GLU A 86 -31.61 -9.07 -12.40
CA GLU A 86 -30.33 -8.57 -12.91
C GLU A 86 -29.13 -9.12 -12.13
N ALA A 87 -29.34 -10.10 -11.24
CA ALA A 87 -28.28 -10.69 -10.43
C ALA A 87 -27.24 -11.41 -11.31
N VAL A 88 -25.95 -11.17 -11.02
CA VAL A 88 -24.80 -11.75 -11.71
C VAL A 88 -23.86 -12.39 -10.68
N SER A 89 -23.50 -13.65 -10.91
CA SER A 89 -22.43 -14.34 -10.17
C SER A 89 -21.49 -14.96 -11.21
N TYR A 90 -20.43 -14.25 -11.56
CA TYR A 90 -19.57 -14.62 -12.69
C TYR A 90 -18.09 -14.57 -12.33
N ILE A 91 -17.33 -15.52 -12.86
CA ILE A 91 -15.87 -15.59 -12.80
C ILE A 91 -15.34 -16.23 -14.09
N ASP A 92 -14.27 -15.65 -14.66
CA ASP A 92 -13.37 -16.30 -15.59
C ASP A 92 -12.08 -16.68 -14.84
N PRO A 93 -11.92 -17.96 -14.42
CA PRO A 93 -10.76 -18.38 -13.64
C PRO A 93 -9.43 -18.21 -14.39
N MET A 94 -9.41 -18.30 -15.72
CA MET A 94 -8.18 -18.14 -16.49
C MET A 94 -7.77 -16.67 -16.52
N ALA A 95 -8.71 -15.77 -16.77
CA ALA A 95 -8.44 -14.34 -16.76
C ALA A 95 -8.08 -13.84 -15.33
N VAL A 96 -8.74 -14.35 -14.28
CA VAL A 96 -8.34 -14.08 -12.89
C VAL A 96 -6.90 -14.53 -12.66
N ARG A 97 -6.56 -15.77 -13.02
CA ARG A 97 -5.19 -16.30 -12.86
C ARG A 97 -4.17 -15.45 -13.62
N GLN A 98 -4.47 -15.06 -14.85
CA GLN A 98 -3.60 -14.22 -15.66
C GLN A 98 -3.36 -12.86 -14.98
N GLN A 99 -4.40 -12.23 -14.46
CA GLN A 99 -4.28 -10.97 -13.73
C GLN A 99 -3.47 -11.15 -12.44
N LEU A 100 -3.78 -12.16 -11.64
CA LEU A 100 -3.06 -12.48 -10.41
C LEU A 100 -1.58 -12.78 -10.65
N SER A 101 -1.20 -13.36 -11.80
CA SER A 101 0.21 -13.61 -12.15
C SER A 101 1.05 -12.35 -12.30
N LYS A 102 0.41 -11.19 -12.51
CA LYS A 102 1.08 -9.88 -12.61
C LYS A 102 1.24 -9.21 -11.25
N VAL A 103 0.41 -9.57 -10.28
CA VAL A 103 0.28 -8.85 -9.00
C VAL A 103 0.59 -9.68 -7.76
N ILE A 104 0.63 -11.00 -7.88
CA ILE A 104 1.05 -11.91 -6.80
C ILE A 104 2.29 -12.65 -7.26
N LEU A 105 3.39 -12.38 -6.57
CA LEU A 105 4.70 -12.94 -6.85
C LEU A 105 5.14 -13.87 -5.73
N GLY A 106 5.93 -14.87 -6.09
CA GLY A 106 6.44 -15.87 -5.16
C GLY A 106 6.02 -17.28 -5.54
N LYS A 107 6.78 -18.25 -5.06
CA LYS A 107 6.53 -19.67 -5.35
C LYS A 107 5.52 -20.27 -4.38
N SER A 108 5.45 -19.71 -3.17
CA SER A 108 4.52 -20.16 -2.15
C SER A 108 4.03 -18.98 -1.30
N PHE A 109 2.97 -19.19 -0.52
CA PHE A 109 2.41 -18.14 0.33
C PHE A 109 3.39 -17.66 1.41
N ILE A 110 4.26 -18.56 1.91
CA ILE A 110 5.35 -18.24 2.84
C ILE A 110 6.60 -18.97 2.36
N GLU A 111 7.65 -18.23 2.12
CA GLU A 111 8.95 -18.73 1.67
C GLU A 111 9.98 -18.62 2.79
N LYS A 112 10.89 -19.59 2.88
CA LYS A 112 12.12 -19.50 3.67
C LYS A 112 13.22 -18.98 2.77
N ILE A 113 13.82 -17.86 3.13
CA ILE A 113 14.90 -17.24 2.37
C ILE A 113 16.11 -17.10 3.28
N LYS A 114 17.26 -17.59 2.82
CA LYS A 114 18.52 -17.43 3.53
C LYS A 114 19.16 -16.11 3.12
N ALA A 115 19.50 -15.27 4.09
CA ALA A 115 20.23 -14.04 3.86
C ALA A 115 21.37 -13.91 4.88
N SER A 116 22.42 -13.21 4.51
CA SER A 116 23.56 -12.93 5.38
C SER A 116 23.90 -11.46 5.27
N PRO A 117 24.54 -10.87 6.30
CA PRO A 117 24.97 -9.48 6.23
C PRO A 117 25.88 -9.22 5.01
N PRO A 118 25.95 -7.97 4.52
CA PRO A 118 26.74 -7.63 3.36
C PRO A 118 28.21 -8.00 3.53
N ARG A 119 28.79 -8.65 2.51
CA ARG A 119 30.22 -9.04 2.49
C ARG A 119 31.13 -8.01 1.81
N ARG A 120 30.57 -6.90 1.36
CA ARG A 120 31.22 -5.79 0.65
C ARG A 120 30.57 -4.48 1.08
N ALA A 121 31.17 -3.36 0.71
CA ALA A 121 30.61 -2.03 0.92
C ALA A 121 29.12 -1.98 0.55
N TYR A 122 28.30 -1.61 1.53
CA TYR A 122 26.85 -1.58 1.42
C TYR A 122 26.36 -0.35 2.17
N PHE A 123 26.00 0.68 1.40
CA PHE A 123 25.54 1.95 1.92
C PHE A 123 24.02 1.96 1.97
N GLU A 124 23.49 2.25 3.14
CA GLU A 124 22.07 2.46 3.39
C GLU A 124 21.82 3.96 3.57
N ALA A 125 20.64 4.42 3.16
CA ALA A 125 20.13 5.73 3.52
C ALA A 125 18.76 5.59 4.19
N GLY A 126 18.58 6.19 5.36
CA GLY A 126 17.28 6.33 6.01
C GLY A 126 16.72 7.72 5.80
N THR A 127 15.43 7.85 5.46
CA THR A 127 14.76 9.15 5.28
C THR A 127 13.50 9.29 6.11
N ASP A 128 13.32 10.47 6.70
CA ASP A 128 12.16 10.81 7.51
C ASP A 128 11.78 12.29 7.31
N ALA A 129 10.51 12.61 7.53
CA ALA A 129 10.00 13.97 7.58
C ALA A 129 9.27 14.24 8.89
N SER A 130 9.46 15.42 9.43
CA SER A 130 8.86 15.87 10.68
C SER A 130 8.19 17.22 10.50
N VAL A 131 7.15 17.45 11.29
CA VAL A 131 6.39 18.71 11.32
C VAL A 131 6.48 19.35 12.70
N GLN A 132 6.63 20.67 12.71
CA GLN A 132 6.36 21.51 13.86
C GLN A 132 5.13 22.35 13.56
N GLU A 133 4.03 22.08 14.26
CA GLU A 133 2.85 22.94 14.27
C GLU A 133 2.96 23.98 15.39
N PHE A 134 2.55 25.21 15.12
CA PHE A 134 2.50 26.30 16.11
C PHE A 134 1.44 27.32 15.70
N SER A 135 0.99 28.15 16.65
CA SER A 135 0.05 29.23 16.33
C SER A 135 0.74 30.59 16.42
N LEU A 136 0.48 31.46 15.46
CA LEU A 136 0.95 32.85 15.54
C LEU A 136 0.34 33.59 16.74
N GLY A 137 -0.83 33.19 17.24
CA GLY A 137 -1.44 33.76 18.45
C GLY A 137 -0.65 33.50 19.74
N GLU A 138 0.26 32.51 19.74
CA GLU A 138 1.18 32.26 20.85
C GLU A 138 2.36 33.24 20.86
N ILE A 139 2.63 33.89 19.72
CA ILE A 139 3.79 34.76 19.48
C ILE A 139 3.36 36.23 19.33
N LEU A 140 2.17 36.48 18.81
CA LEU A 140 1.61 37.80 18.54
C LEU A 140 0.63 38.25 19.65
N PRO A 141 0.38 39.57 19.80
CA PRO A 141 -0.59 40.08 20.77
C PRO A 141 -1.99 39.47 20.58
N GLY A 142 -2.73 39.23 21.68
CA GLY A 142 -4.03 38.51 21.68
C GLY A 142 -5.20 39.16 20.93
N ILE A 143 -4.95 40.16 20.09
CA ILE A 143 -5.91 40.73 19.14
C ILE A 143 -5.95 39.94 17.82
N PHE A 144 -5.00 39.03 17.57
CA PHE A 144 -4.98 38.17 16.39
C PHE A 144 -5.63 36.82 16.69
N GLU A 145 -6.52 36.35 15.82
CA GLU A 145 -7.07 35.00 15.93
C GLU A 145 -5.93 33.96 15.78
N PRO A 146 -5.85 32.98 16.68
CA PRO A 146 -4.82 31.95 16.62
C PRO A 146 -5.15 30.96 15.50
N HIS A 147 -4.56 31.17 14.32
CA HIS A 147 -4.58 30.18 13.25
C HIS A 147 -3.32 29.30 13.30
N PRO A 148 -3.45 28.00 13.01
CA PRO A 148 -2.31 27.10 12.99
C PRO A 148 -1.42 27.36 11.78
N MET A 149 -0.14 27.08 11.96
CA MET A 149 0.90 27.15 10.97
C MET A 149 1.78 25.92 11.12
N ALA A 150 2.31 25.39 10.02
CA ALA A 150 3.21 24.24 10.06
C ALA A 150 4.52 24.54 9.34
N ILE A 151 5.63 24.11 9.94
CA ILE A 151 6.94 24.04 9.30
C ILE A 151 7.35 22.58 9.20
N ILE A 152 7.82 22.19 8.02
CA ILE A 152 8.17 20.82 7.70
C ILE A 152 9.66 20.73 7.36
N ALA A 153 10.35 19.80 7.99
CA ALA A 153 11.72 19.43 7.69
C ALA A 153 11.78 17.95 7.28
N ALA A 154 12.78 17.60 6.49
CA ALA A 154 13.11 16.23 6.16
C ALA A 154 14.60 15.98 6.31
N VAL A 155 14.95 14.77 6.72
CA VAL A 155 16.32 14.33 6.97
C VAL A 155 16.63 13.10 6.14
N VAL A 156 17.89 13.00 5.72
CA VAL A 156 18.50 11.75 5.26
C VAL A 156 19.69 11.43 6.16
N ALA A 157 19.84 10.17 6.55
CA ALA A 157 21.00 9.67 7.27
C ALA A 157 21.64 8.53 6.46
N TYR A 158 22.94 8.58 6.26
CA TYR A 158 23.70 7.58 5.49
C TYR A 158 24.51 6.69 6.42
N TYR A 159 24.40 5.38 6.23
CA TYR A 159 25.04 4.38 7.07
C TYR A 159 25.82 3.38 6.22
N ASP A 160 27.09 3.13 6.57
CA ASP A 160 27.89 2.06 5.98
C ASP A 160 27.72 0.80 6.84
N LEU A 161 26.95 -0.17 6.33
CA LEU A 161 26.71 -1.44 7.03
C LEU A 161 27.97 -2.30 7.10
N PHE A 162 28.86 -2.19 6.12
CA PHE A 162 30.09 -2.99 6.07
C PHE A 162 31.11 -2.50 7.08
N GLU A 163 31.33 -1.18 7.15
CA GLU A 163 32.25 -0.57 8.11
C GLU A 163 31.62 -0.29 9.47
N ASN A 164 30.30 -0.48 9.60
CA ASN A 164 29.54 -0.25 10.82
C ASN A 164 29.74 1.19 11.34
N ARG A 165 29.42 2.18 10.51
CA ARG A 165 29.51 3.59 10.89
C ARG A 165 28.44 4.43 10.23
N LEU A 166 27.95 5.41 10.99
CA LEU A 166 27.22 6.54 10.41
C LEU A 166 28.22 7.39 9.62
N ASP A 167 27.93 7.59 8.34
CA ASP A 167 28.82 8.35 7.44
C ASP A 167 28.48 9.83 7.48
N ASP A 168 27.19 10.18 7.32
CA ASP A 168 26.72 11.56 7.23
C ASP A 168 25.20 11.65 7.50
N TYR A 169 24.70 12.85 7.77
CA TYR A 169 23.28 13.16 7.76
C TYR A 169 23.02 14.58 7.25
N ASP A 170 21.88 14.79 6.58
CA ASP A 170 21.49 16.10 6.07
C ASP A 170 20.02 16.38 6.31
N ALA A 171 19.76 17.32 7.23
CA ALA A 171 18.43 17.82 7.57
C ALA A 171 18.16 19.14 6.86
N ARG A 172 17.05 19.23 6.11
CA ARG A 172 16.65 20.43 5.37
C ARG A 172 15.17 20.77 5.56
N PRO A 173 14.79 22.06 5.53
CA PRO A 173 15.66 23.21 5.29
C PRO A 173 16.57 23.54 6.48
N ASP A 174 17.78 24.00 6.18
CA ASP A 174 18.72 24.47 7.20
C ASP A 174 18.16 25.78 7.80
N PRO A 175 18.04 25.92 9.14
CA PRO A 175 17.54 27.14 9.77
C PRO A 175 18.21 28.42 9.27
N SER A 176 19.51 28.37 8.93
CA SER A 176 20.25 29.52 8.40
C SER A 176 19.78 29.99 7.02
N THR A 177 19.15 29.11 6.23
CA THR A 177 18.63 29.42 4.89
C THR A 177 17.14 29.76 4.90
N TRP A 178 16.47 29.80 6.04
CA TRP A 178 15.02 30.06 6.08
C TRP A 178 14.66 31.44 5.55
N ALA A 179 15.47 32.45 5.88
CA ALA A 179 15.25 33.83 5.47
C ALA A 179 15.41 34.05 3.95
N THR A 180 15.98 33.08 3.22
CA THR A 180 16.21 33.22 1.78
C THR A 180 15.02 32.76 0.93
N TYR A 181 14.08 32.00 1.50
CA TYR A 181 12.93 31.51 0.75
C TYR A 181 11.88 32.61 0.59
N THR A 182 11.38 32.78 -0.62
CA THR A 182 10.12 33.50 -0.81
C THR A 182 8.95 32.65 -0.28
N ALA A 183 7.84 33.30 0.11
CA ALA A 183 6.64 32.59 0.56
C ALA A 183 6.04 31.66 -0.52
N LYS A 184 6.30 31.94 -1.81
CA LYS A 184 5.90 31.08 -2.92
C LYS A 184 6.77 29.82 -2.96
N GLU A 185 8.09 29.98 -2.97
CA GLU A 185 9.03 28.85 -3.00
C GLU A 185 8.89 27.95 -1.78
N ALA A 186 8.74 28.54 -0.58
CA ALA A 186 8.56 27.76 0.64
C ALA A 186 7.29 26.88 0.59
N ARG A 187 6.22 27.38 -0.03
CA ARG A 187 4.99 26.59 -0.26
C ARG A 187 5.19 25.52 -1.32
N GLU A 188 5.79 25.86 -2.46
CA GLU A 188 6.06 24.90 -3.54
C GLU A 188 6.96 23.75 -3.09
N LEU A 189 7.92 24.04 -2.21
CA LEU A 189 8.82 23.06 -1.62
C LEU A 189 8.22 22.33 -0.41
N GLY A 190 6.98 22.64 0.00
CA GLY A 190 6.33 22.03 1.16
C GLY A 190 7.03 22.32 2.49
N ILE A 191 7.79 23.41 2.59
CA ILE A 191 8.50 23.82 3.82
C ILE A 191 7.51 24.42 4.82
N ILE A 192 6.51 25.15 4.33
CA ILE A 192 5.60 25.94 5.15
C ILE A 192 4.16 25.73 4.70
N ILE A 193 3.26 25.58 5.68
CA ILE A 193 1.82 25.73 5.47
C ILE A 193 1.41 27.00 6.21
N PRO A 194 1.08 28.07 5.47
CA PRO A 194 0.80 29.37 6.08
C PRO A 194 -0.57 29.39 6.77
N PRO A 195 -0.82 30.34 7.69
CA PRO A 195 -2.07 30.40 8.44
C PRO A 195 -3.32 30.63 7.57
N ASP A 196 -3.20 31.33 6.43
CA ASP A 196 -4.31 31.51 5.49
C ASP A 196 -4.74 30.20 4.82
N ALA A 197 -3.86 29.19 4.80
CA ALA A 197 -4.24 27.83 4.41
C ALA A 197 -5.36 27.32 5.30
N TRP A 198 -5.30 27.51 6.62
CA TRP A 198 -6.35 27.09 7.55
C TRP A 198 -7.71 27.70 7.20
N LEU A 199 -7.74 28.99 6.85
CA LEU A 199 -8.95 29.69 6.43
C LEU A 199 -9.55 29.15 5.12
N GLN A 200 -8.72 28.51 4.29
CA GLN A 200 -9.14 27.85 3.06
C GLN A 200 -9.60 26.40 3.28
N LEU A 201 -9.49 25.86 4.50
CA LEU A 201 -9.89 24.50 4.79
C LEU A 201 -11.21 24.49 5.56
N ASP A 202 -12.17 23.70 5.06
CA ASP A 202 -13.52 23.65 5.65
C ASP A 202 -13.59 22.71 6.89
N ASP A 203 -12.49 22.01 7.22
CA ASP A 203 -12.47 20.93 8.24
C ASP A 203 -11.04 20.74 8.81
N PRO A 204 -10.86 20.64 10.15
CA PRO A 204 -9.61 20.23 10.79
C PRO A 204 -8.94 18.96 10.23
N LEU A 205 -9.71 17.96 9.79
CA LEU A 205 -9.10 16.77 9.17
C LEU A 205 -8.37 17.12 7.86
N ARG A 206 -8.83 18.13 7.14
CA ARG A 206 -8.17 18.57 5.91
C ARG A 206 -6.85 19.27 6.19
N TRP A 207 -6.69 19.90 7.35
CA TRP A 207 -5.40 20.46 7.79
C TRP A 207 -4.37 19.36 7.96
N GLN A 208 -4.69 18.32 8.73
CA GLN A 208 -3.80 17.18 8.94
C GLN A 208 -3.39 16.51 7.61
N ARG A 209 -4.34 16.35 6.68
CA ARG A 209 -4.04 15.81 5.34
C ARG A 209 -3.17 16.74 4.49
N THR A 210 -3.31 18.06 4.67
CA THR A 210 -2.46 19.04 4.00
C THR A 210 -1.04 19.00 4.55
N VAL A 211 -0.90 18.89 5.88
CA VAL A 211 0.39 18.66 6.56
C VAL A 211 1.03 17.36 6.06
N GLY A 212 0.28 16.26 6.00
CA GLY A 212 0.76 14.98 5.47
C GLY A 212 1.23 15.08 4.02
N ALA A 213 0.50 15.78 3.16
CA ALA A 213 0.92 16.03 1.78
C ALA A 213 2.22 16.85 1.71
N ALA A 214 2.38 17.89 2.54
CA ALA A 214 3.60 18.69 2.60
C ALA A 214 4.81 17.89 3.13
N MET A 215 4.61 17.04 4.15
CA MET A 215 5.62 16.09 4.62
C MET A 215 6.07 15.15 3.50
N ASN A 216 5.13 14.64 2.71
CA ASN A 216 5.45 13.79 1.55
C ASN A 216 6.29 14.54 0.51
N VAL A 217 5.99 15.81 0.19
CA VAL A 217 6.84 16.64 -0.70
C VAL A 217 8.29 16.64 -0.22
N ARG A 218 8.52 16.97 1.05
CA ARG A 218 9.87 17.09 1.63
C ARG A 218 10.59 15.75 1.66
N GLN A 219 9.89 14.68 2.06
CA GLN A 219 10.48 13.36 2.15
C GLN A 219 10.85 12.82 0.76
N TYR A 220 9.99 12.96 -0.27
CA TYR A 220 10.35 12.54 -1.63
C TYR A 220 11.54 13.31 -2.21
N MET A 221 11.70 14.59 -1.87
CA MET A 221 12.91 15.33 -2.27
C MET A 221 14.17 14.72 -1.64
N LYS A 222 14.11 14.32 -0.37
CA LYS A 222 15.23 13.65 0.31
C LYS A 222 15.48 12.24 -0.22
N ASP A 223 14.42 11.51 -0.56
CA ASP A 223 14.53 10.20 -1.19
C ASP A 223 15.23 10.30 -2.55
N HIS A 224 14.83 11.28 -3.37
CA HIS A 224 15.45 11.59 -4.66
C HIS A 224 16.95 11.91 -4.51
N GLU A 225 17.30 12.79 -3.56
CA GLU A 225 18.70 13.11 -3.24
C GLU A 225 19.49 11.85 -2.81
N ALA A 226 18.88 10.98 -2.01
CA ALA A 226 19.50 9.74 -1.55
C ALA A 226 19.73 8.74 -2.69
N LEU A 227 18.77 8.59 -3.61
CA LEU A 227 18.86 7.66 -4.74
C LEU A 227 19.93 8.06 -5.76
N ILE A 228 20.10 9.36 -6.03
CA ILE A 228 21.17 9.86 -6.90
C ILE A 228 22.55 9.61 -6.28
N GLY A 229 22.64 9.64 -4.95
CA GLY A 229 23.86 9.44 -4.18
C GLY A 229 24.71 10.71 -4.06
N ARG A 230 25.74 10.65 -3.19
CA ARG A 230 26.69 11.75 -2.94
C ARG A 230 28.09 11.36 -3.43
N GLY A 231 28.61 12.12 -4.39
CA GLY A 231 29.96 11.92 -4.92
C GLY A 231 30.13 10.54 -5.57
N GLU A 232 31.13 9.78 -5.14
CA GLU A 232 31.43 8.44 -5.66
C GLU A 232 30.70 7.31 -4.90
N LYS A 233 30.02 7.61 -3.78
CA LYS A 233 29.33 6.60 -2.97
C LYS A 233 27.90 6.42 -3.47
N HIS A 234 27.61 5.22 -3.97
CA HIS A 234 26.27 4.82 -4.37
C HIS A 234 25.55 4.08 -3.24
N VAL A 235 24.34 4.53 -2.93
CA VAL A 235 23.46 3.88 -1.96
C VAL A 235 22.96 2.56 -2.55
N SER A 236 22.98 1.49 -1.75
CA SER A 236 22.44 0.17 -2.10
C SER A 236 20.94 0.09 -1.84
N ILE A 237 20.46 0.74 -0.79
CA ILE A 237 19.04 0.83 -0.43
C ILE A 237 18.73 2.13 0.32
N VAL A 238 17.60 2.75 -0.03
CA VAL A 238 16.99 3.85 0.70
C VAL A 238 15.78 3.31 1.45
N PHE A 239 15.80 3.37 2.78
CA PHE A 239 14.66 3.10 3.63
C PHE A 239 13.94 4.40 3.97
N ARG A 240 12.73 4.55 3.40
CA ARG A 240 11.80 5.61 3.74
C ARG A 240 10.96 5.20 4.93
N ASP A 241 10.86 6.06 5.95
CA ASP A 241 9.86 5.87 7.00
C ASP A 241 8.45 6.03 6.41
N GLY A 242 7.64 4.98 6.55
CA GLY A 242 6.28 4.93 6.06
C GLY A 242 6.13 4.36 4.66
N ARG A 243 4.97 4.66 4.07
CA ARG A 243 4.49 4.10 2.79
C ARG A 243 5.07 4.84 1.60
N ILE A 244 5.34 4.12 0.51
CA ILE A 244 5.90 4.69 -0.73
C ILE A 244 4.85 5.50 -1.49
N PHE A 245 3.58 5.09 -1.46
CA PHE A 245 2.53 5.90 -2.06
C PHE A 245 2.01 6.93 -1.04
N PRO A 246 1.82 8.21 -1.43
CA PRO A 246 1.35 9.23 -0.50
C PRO A 246 -0.07 8.91 -0.02
N LEU A 247 -0.43 9.32 1.19
CA LEU A 247 -1.79 9.13 1.72
C LEU A 247 -2.82 9.85 0.86
N GLU A 248 -2.47 11.03 0.37
CA GLU A 248 -3.27 11.86 -0.52
C GLU A 248 -2.99 11.49 -1.99
N HIS A 249 -3.52 10.35 -2.42
CA HIS A 249 -3.34 9.79 -3.77
C HIS A 249 -4.65 9.72 -4.58
N LEU A 250 -5.79 10.04 -3.95
CA LEU A 250 -7.08 10.00 -4.61
C LEU A 250 -7.17 11.07 -5.70
N PHE A 251 -7.86 10.76 -6.79
CA PHE A 251 -8.09 11.76 -7.83
C PHE A 251 -8.88 12.97 -7.30
N SER A 252 -9.76 12.74 -6.32
CA SER A 252 -10.50 13.78 -5.60
C SER A 252 -9.63 14.75 -4.81
N ASP A 253 -8.41 14.34 -4.45
CA ASP A 253 -7.43 15.21 -3.78
C ASP A 253 -6.61 15.99 -4.82
N TYR A 254 -6.24 15.31 -5.92
CA TYR A 254 -5.45 15.86 -7.01
C TYR A 254 -6.12 17.09 -7.67
N HIS A 255 -7.43 17.01 -7.92
CA HIS A 255 -8.16 18.05 -8.64
C HIS A 255 -8.65 19.21 -7.77
N GLN A 256 -8.26 19.29 -6.50
CA GLN A 256 -8.67 20.41 -5.62
C GLN A 256 -7.90 21.69 -5.96
N GLY A 257 -8.60 22.81 -6.04
CA GLY A 257 -7.99 24.11 -6.40
C GLY A 257 -7.37 24.90 -5.25
N ARG A 258 -7.47 24.43 -4.02
CA ARG A 258 -6.93 25.10 -2.82
C ARG A 258 -5.55 24.55 -2.44
N ILE A 259 -4.94 25.13 -1.41
CA ILE A 259 -3.62 24.75 -0.86
C ILE A 259 -3.44 23.23 -0.66
N HIS A 260 -4.48 22.52 -0.24
CA HIS A 260 -4.44 21.06 -0.12
C HIS A 260 -4.08 20.39 -1.45
N GLY A 261 -4.82 20.71 -2.52
CA GLY A 261 -4.57 20.15 -3.84
C GLY A 261 -3.22 20.60 -4.42
N GLU A 262 -2.75 21.81 -4.11
CA GLU A 262 -1.40 22.25 -4.48
C GLU A 262 -0.32 21.35 -3.84
N MET A 263 -0.42 21.08 -2.53
CA MET A 263 0.53 20.19 -1.84
C MET A 263 0.47 18.76 -2.37
N VAL A 264 -0.72 18.27 -2.69
CA VAL A 264 -0.92 16.94 -3.30
C VAL A 264 -0.23 16.87 -4.67
N ARG A 265 -0.45 17.86 -5.54
CA ARG A 265 0.21 17.92 -6.86
C ARG A 265 1.73 17.99 -6.73
N ASN A 266 2.24 18.81 -5.81
CA ASN A 266 3.69 18.90 -5.55
C ASN A 266 4.24 17.56 -5.05
N SER A 267 3.52 16.88 -4.14
CA SER A 267 3.92 15.57 -3.63
C SER A 267 3.98 14.53 -4.75
N LEU A 268 2.95 14.46 -5.59
CA LEU A 268 2.90 13.53 -6.73
C LEU A 268 3.98 13.85 -7.78
N LYS A 269 4.28 15.13 -8.00
CA LYS A 269 5.39 15.55 -8.87
C LYS A 269 6.74 15.07 -8.34
N GLN A 270 7.03 15.25 -7.04
CA GLN A 270 8.29 14.76 -6.44
C GLN A 270 8.36 13.24 -6.43
N PHE A 271 7.24 12.56 -6.15
CA PHE A 271 7.17 11.10 -6.28
C PHE A 271 7.45 10.65 -7.72
N SER A 272 6.96 11.38 -8.73
CA SER A 272 7.25 11.07 -10.13
C SER A 272 8.73 11.19 -10.48
N ASN A 273 9.48 12.08 -9.81
CA ASN A 273 10.94 12.18 -9.98
C ASN A 273 11.64 10.95 -9.39
N THR A 274 11.26 10.56 -8.18
CA THR A 274 11.74 9.34 -7.51
C THR A 274 11.49 8.09 -8.38
N LEU A 275 10.30 8.00 -8.98
CA LEU A 275 9.95 6.92 -9.92
C LEU A 275 10.85 6.90 -11.16
N LYS A 276 11.20 8.07 -11.71
CA LYS A 276 12.09 8.16 -12.88
C LYS A 276 13.50 7.68 -12.57
N ASP A 277 14.03 7.92 -11.37
CA ASP A 277 15.36 7.44 -11.00
C ASP A 277 15.40 5.92 -10.84
N VAL A 278 14.40 5.36 -10.16
CA VAL A 278 14.23 3.90 -10.03
C VAL A 278 14.07 3.25 -11.40
N GLU A 279 13.36 3.91 -12.32
CA GLU A 279 13.27 3.46 -13.70
C GLU A 279 14.61 3.56 -14.44
N TYR A 280 15.38 4.62 -14.24
CA TYR A 280 16.67 4.80 -14.91
C TYR A 280 17.74 3.82 -14.41
N SER A 281 17.77 3.54 -13.09
CA SER A 281 18.83 2.77 -12.44
C SER A 281 18.27 1.82 -11.38
N ASP A 282 18.65 0.55 -11.49
CA ASP A 282 18.34 -0.48 -10.47
C ASP A 282 19.46 -0.64 -9.42
N ARG A 283 20.39 0.34 -9.38
CA ARG A 283 21.55 0.29 -8.48
C ARG A 283 21.15 0.46 -7.02
N ALA A 284 20.22 1.37 -6.74
CA ALA A 284 19.67 1.61 -5.41
C ALA A 284 18.23 1.09 -5.35
N LEU A 285 17.89 0.38 -4.27
CA LEU A 285 16.48 0.07 -3.97
C LEU A 285 15.84 1.23 -3.24
N TYR A 286 14.58 1.51 -3.59
CA TYR A 286 13.76 2.43 -2.82
C TYR A 286 12.70 1.64 -2.06
N CYS A 287 12.84 1.60 -0.74
CA CYS A 287 12.06 0.76 0.14
C CYS A 287 11.33 1.58 1.20
N GLY A 288 10.01 1.44 1.30
CA GLY A 288 9.21 2.00 2.40
C GLY A 288 9.07 1.01 3.55
N VAL A 289 9.17 1.52 4.77
CA VAL A 289 9.01 0.74 6.01
C VAL A 289 7.71 1.14 6.69
N VAL A 290 6.65 0.36 6.48
CA VAL A 290 5.31 0.71 6.94
C VAL A 290 5.03 0.08 8.30
N LYS A 291 5.09 0.91 9.34
CA LYS A 291 4.91 0.51 10.75
C LYS A 291 3.48 0.06 11.10
N THR A 292 2.48 0.73 10.54
CA THR A 292 1.05 0.41 10.72
C THR A 292 0.41 0.06 9.38
N ALA A 293 0.64 -1.17 8.95
CA ALA A 293 0.10 -1.63 7.68
C ALA A 293 -1.32 -2.17 7.84
N VAL A 294 -2.29 -1.49 7.22
CA VAL A 294 -3.61 -2.08 6.97
C VAL A 294 -3.62 -2.60 5.54
N VAL A 295 -3.34 -3.89 5.39
CA VAL A 295 -3.78 -4.66 4.21
C VAL A 295 -4.68 -5.75 4.76
N GLU A 296 -5.74 -6.08 4.03
CA GLU A 296 -6.72 -7.09 4.44
C GLU A 296 -6.95 -8.07 3.28
N VAL A 297 -5.85 -8.56 2.70
CA VAL A 297 -5.87 -9.62 1.69
C VAL A 297 -5.44 -10.96 2.27
N ILE A 298 -4.50 -10.96 3.23
CA ILE A 298 -3.97 -12.18 3.84
C ILE A 298 -4.96 -12.73 4.86
N ALA A 299 -5.56 -11.89 5.70
CA ALA A 299 -6.44 -12.34 6.76
C ALA A 299 -7.67 -13.12 6.23
N PRO A 300 -8.49 -12.59 5.30
CA PRO A 300 -9.65 -13.33 4.79
C PRO A 300 -9.24 -14.65 4.12
N MET A 301 -8.12 -14.63 3.38
CA MET A 301 -7.56 -15.83 2.75
C MET A 301 -7.14 -16.88 3.79
N LEU A 302 -6.47 -16.48 4.87
CA LEU A 302 -6.05 -17.39 5.93
C LEU A 302 -7.26 -18.01 6.64
N PHE A 303 -8.26 -17.21 7.02
CA PHE A 303 -9.47 -17.72 7.67
C PHE A 303 -10.23 -18.68 6.76
N TRP A 304 -10.36 -18.34 5.47
CA TRP A 304 -10.91 -19.25 4.48
C TRP A 304 -10.12 -20.57 4.40
N TYR A 305 -8.78 -20.49 4.34
CA TYR A 305 -7.92 -21.68 4.30
C TYR A 305 -8.01 -22.53 5.57
N LEU A 306 -8.17 -21.92 6.76
CA LEU A 306 -8.38 -22.64 8.01
C LEU A 306 -9.70 -23.44 7.97
N LYS A 307 -10.77 -22.84 7.42
CA LYS A 307 -12.09 -23.48 7.35
C LYS A 307 -12.20 -24.57 6.29
N TYR A 308 -11.58 -24.40 5.13
CA TYR A 308 -11.76 -25.29 3.99
C TYR A 308 -10.55 -26.18 3.69
N GLY A 309 -9.38 -25.87 4.25
CA GLY A 309 -8.15 -26.61 4.03
C GLY A 309 -7.64 -26.51 2.58
N SER A 310 -6.92 -27.55 2.14
CA SER A 310 -6.41 -27.64 0.78
C SER A 310 -6.69 -29.00 0.17
N ALA A 311 -7.63 -29.02 -0.76
CA ALA A 311 -7.93 -30.22 -1.54
C ALA A 311 -6.72 -30.65 -2.41
N SER A 312 -5.95 -29.69 -2.93
CA SER A 312 -4.78 -29.97 -3.79
C SER A 312 -3.63 -30.63 -3.04
N GLU A 313 -3.47 -30.34 -1.75
CA GLU A 313 -2.44 -30.93 -0.89
C GLU A 313 -2.99 -32.08 -0.02
N GLY A 314 -4.25 -32.49 -0.21
CA GLY A 314 -4.91 -33.49 0.63
C GLY A 314 -5.04 -33.10 2.11
N ARG A 315 -4.91 -31.80 2.43
CA ARG A 315 -4.96 -31.29 3.81
C ARG A 315 -6.39 -30.95 4.19
N LYS A 316 -6.86 -31.59 5.26
CA LYS A 316 -8.16 -31.30 5.87
C LYS A 316 -8.19 -29.88 6.45
N ALA A 317 -9.40 -29.33 6.56
CA ALA A 317 -9.66 -28.11 7.29
C ALA A 317 -9.11 -28.18 8.72
N ILE A 318 -8.50 -27.08 9.18
CA ILE A 318 -7.99 -26.94 10.55
C ILE A 318 -9.13 -26.54 11.49
N TRP A 319 -10.06 -25.72 11.02
CA TRP A 319 -11.21 -25.24 11.77
C TRP A 319 -12.52 -25.36 10.95
N PRO A 320 -13.01 -26.58 10.69
CA PRO A 320 -14.18 -26.80 9.81
C PRO A 320 -15.45 -26.12 10.34
N ASP A 321 -15.65 -26.13 11.66
CA ASP A 321 -16.83 -25.57 12.34
C ASP A 321 -16.73 -24.06 12.58
N MET A 322 -15.74 -23.38 11.98
CA MET A 322 -15.61 -21.93 12.07
C MET A 322 -16.82 -21.25 11.42
N ASP A 323 -17.40 -20.27 12.12
CA ASP A 323 -18.41 -19.39 11.55
C ASP A 323 -17.84 -18.63 10.33
N GLU A 324 -18.54 -18.70 9.20
CA GLU A 324 -18.17 -18.02 7.96
C GLU A 324 -18.19 -16.51 8.10
N GLU A 325 -18.98 -15.97 9.04
CA GLU A 325 -18.96 -14.54 9.36
C GLU A 325 -17.57 -14.07 9.81
N LYS A 326 -16.68 -14.98 10.27
CA LYS A 326 -15.28 -14.62 10.55
C LYS A 326 -14.44 -14.43 9.30
N ILE A 327 -14.84 -14.95 8.16
CA ILE A 327 -14.15 -14.71 6.89
C ILE A 327 -14.49 -13.30 6.39
N TYR A 328 -15.76 -12.89 6.51
CA TYR A 328 -16.25 -11.62 5.95
C TYR A 328 -16.24 -10.44 6.94
N GLY A 329 -16.49 -10.70 8.22
CA GLY A 329 -16.70 -9.69 9.26
C GLY A 329 -15.51 -9.44 10.18
N PHE A 330 -14.47 -10.28 10.13
CA PHE A 330 -13.33 -10.16 11.03
C PHE A 330 -12.25 -9.23 10.46
N ARG A 331 -12.06 -8.07 11.10
CA ARG A 331 -11.07 -7.04 10.71
C ARG A 331 -9.75 -7.23 11.45
N MET A 332 -9.09 -8.36 11.29
CA MET A 332 -7.69 -8.47 11.74
C MET A 332 -6.78 -7.90 10.66
N SER A 333 -5.84 -7.05 11.07
CA SER A 333 -4.84 -6.55 10.12
C SER A 333 -3.98 -7.70 9.59
N ASP A 334 -3.57 -7.62 8.33
CA ASP A 334 -2.61 -8.58 7.75
C ASP A 334 -1.32 -8.61 8.57
N GLN A 335 -0.89 -7.47 9.13
CA GLN A 335 0.27 -7.39 10.02
C GLN A 335 0.16 -8.34 11.21
N LYS A 336 -0.95 -8.29 11.96
CA LYS A 336 -1.17 -9.16 13.13
C LYS A 336 -1.32 -10.63 12.71
N THR A 337 -1.97 -10.86 11.58
CA THR A 337 -2.14 -12.18 10.98
C THR A 337 -0.82 -12.83 10.64
N VAL A 338 0.04 -12.10 9.93
CA VAL A 338 1.36 -12.58 9.52
C VAL A 338 2.27 -12.74 10.72
N MET A 339 2.23 -11.82 11.68
CA MET A 339 3.00 -11.95 12.93
C MET A 339 2.68 -13.26 13.67
N THR A 340 1.39 -13.56 13.86
CA THR A 340 0.95 -14.81 14.52
C THR A 340 1.39 -16.06 13.73
N LEU A 341 1.31 -15.98 12.40
CA LEU A 341 1.72 -17.05 11.50
C LEU A 341 3.23 -17.28 11.54
N PHE A 342 4.02 -16.21 11.56
CA PHE A 342 5.47 -16.29 11.67
C PHE A 342 5.90 -16.81 13.03
N GLU A 343 5.29 -16.33 14.13
CA GLU A 343 5.55 -16.81 15.49
C GLU A 343 5.40 -18.34 15.58
N ALA A 344 4.32 -18.88 15.02
CA ALA A 344 4.08 -20.33 14.97
C ALA A 344 5.13 -21.11 14.16
N LEU A 345 5.80 -20.46 13.21
CA LEU A 345 6.78 -21.06 12.30
C LEU A 345 8.25 -20.77 12.69
N LEU A 346 8.50 -19.92 13.69
CA LEU A 346 9.86 -19.50 14.11
C LEU A 346 10.77 -20.68 14.46
N GLN A 347 10.19 -21.73 15.07
CA GLN A 347 10.96 -22.92 15.47
C GLN A 347 11.53 -23.66 14.26
N GLU A 348 10.93 -23.50 13.08
CA GLU A 348 11.36 -24.16 11.86
C GLU A 348 12.46 -23.41 11.08
N LEU A 349 12.92 -22.25 11.55
CA LEU A 349 13.97 -21.46 10.90
C LEU A 349 15.38 -21.87 11.33
N ASP A 350 16.33 -21.85 10.40
CA ASP A 350 17.75 -21.83 10.72
C ASP A 350 18.23 -20.41 11.10
N LYS A 351 19.48 -20.30 11.60
CA LYS A 351 20.06 -19.07 12.16
C LYS A 351 20.01 -17.85 11.22
N ASP A 352 20.19 -18.09 9.93
CA ASP A 352 20.34 -17.07 8.88
C ASP A 352 19.14 -17.10 7.90
N GLU A 353 18.03 -17.71 8.32
CA GLU A 353 16.81 -17.80 7.52
C GLU A 353 15.75 -16.81 8.00
N PHE A 354 14.99 -16.34 7.02
CA PHE A 354 13.89 -15.42 7.13
C PHE A 354 12.64 -16.09 6.60
N LEU A 355 11.51 -15.95 7.29
CA LEU A 355 10.21 -16.20 6.69
C LEU A 355 9.78 -14.95 5.96
N VAL A 356 9.32 -15.11 4.71
CA VAL A 356 8.82 -14.01 3.88
C VAL A 356 7.48 -14.41 3.29
N THR A 357 6.50 -13.51 3.30
CA THR A 357 5.23 -13.77 2.61
C THR A 357 5.41 -13.80 1.09
N CYS A 358 4.41 -14.28 0.36
CA CYS A 358 4.27 -13.89 -1.04
C CYS A 358 4.23 -12.37 -1.16
N ARG A 359 4.62 -11.87 -2.34
CA ARG A 359 4.76 -10.45 -2.62
C ARG A 359 3.52 -9.97 -3.36
N PHE A 360 2.94 -8.87 -2.91
CA PHE A 360 1.77 -8.25 -3.55
C PHE A 360 2.19 -6.95 -4.25
N VAL A 361 2.07 -6.92 -5.58
CA VAL A 361 2.31 -5.72 -6.38
C VAL A 361 1.01 -4.93 -6.48
N ARG A 362 1.06 -3.71 -5.98
CA ARG A 362 -0.06 -2.77 -6.02
C ARG A 362 0.29 -1.62 -6.96
N HIS A 363 -0.52 -1.43 -8.00
CA HIS A 363 -0.39 -0.26 -8.87
C HIS A 363 -1.03 0.97 -8.21
N PHE A 364 -0.52 2.16 -8.52
CA PHE A 364 -1.05 3.41 -7.98
C PHE A 364 -2.56 3.58 -8.25
N TRP A 365 -2.99 3.23 -9.47
CA TRP A 365 -4.39 3.36 -9.88
C TRP A 365 -5.36 2.45 -9.10
N PHE A 366 -4.88 1.36 -8.47
CA PHE A 366 -5.74 0.50 -7.64
C PHE A 366 -6.30 1.28 -6.44
N MET A 367 -5.61 2.33 -6.00
CA MET A 367 -5.99 3.10 -4.82
C MET A 367 -6.56 4.48 -5.18
N SER A 368 -6.69 4.83 -6.47
CA SER A 368 -7.07 6.20 -6.91
C SER A 368 -8.47 6.65 -6.48
N GLY A 369 -9.30 5.74 -5.96
CA GLY A 369 -10.74 5.92 -5.80
C GLY A 369 -11.53 5.76 -7.10
N MET A 370 -10.84 5.54 -8.24
CA MET A 370 -11.43 5.44 -9.58
C MET A 370 -11.15 4.09 -10.27
N ALA A 371 -10.69 3.08 -9.51
CA ALA A 371 -10.27 1.80 -10.08
C ALA A 371 -11.39 1.13 -10.89
N LYS A 372 -12.65 1.28 -10.45
CA LYS A 372 -13.82 0.74 -11.15
C LYS A 372 -14.00 1.41 -12.50
N GLU A 373 -14.03 2.73 -12.52
CA GLU A 373 -14.17 3.58 -13.70
C GLU A 373 -13.05 3.32 -14.71
N PHE A 374 -11.81 3.16 -14.24
CA PHE A 374 -10.67 2.79 -15.09
C PHE A 374 -10.89 1.43 -15.76
N THR A 375 -11.24 0.39 -14.99
CA THR A 375 -11.46 -0.95 -15.56
C THR A 375 -12.67 -0.99 -16.50
N GLU A 376 -13.72 -0.20 -16.23
CA GLU A 376 -14.89 -0.06 -17.10
C GLU A 376 -14.54 0.63 -18.42
N ALA A 377 -13.65 1.62 -18.39
CA ALA A 377 -13.08 2.24 -19.58
C ALA A 377 -12.10 1.31 -20.33
N GLY A 378 -11.80 0.13 -19.79
CA GLY A 378 -10.85 -0.81 -20.36
C GLY A 378 -9.39 -0.44 -20.12
N LEU A 379 -9.12 0.45 -19.17
CA LEU A 379 -7.78 0.74 -18.67
C LEU A 379 -7.34 -0.32 -17.66
N GLY A 380 -6.05 -0.60 -17.63
CA GLY A 380 -5.45 -1.56 -16.71
C GLY A 380 -3.92 -1.56 -16.79
N ILE A 381 -3.31 -2.62 -16.26
CA ILE A 381 -1.84 -2.77 -16.16
C ILE A 381 -1.14 -2.66 -17.53
N ASP A 382 -1.77 -3.18 -18.58
CA ASP A 382 -1.16 -3.24 -19.92
C ASP A 382 -1.47 -2.00 -20.77
N SER A 383 -2.26 -1.05 -20.28
CA SER A 383 -2.64 0.14 -21.01
C SER A 383 -1.43 1.04 -21.30
N ASN A 384 -1.46 1.75 -22.42
CA ASN A 384 -0.44 2.73 -22.76
C ASN A 384 -0.71 4.07 -22.04
N GLU A 385 0.33 4.89 -21.93
CA GLU A 385 0.26 6.17 -21.21
C GLU A 385 -0.69 7.17 -21.88
N GLU A 386 -0.76 7.18 -23.21
CA GLU A 386 -1.68 8.05 -23.96
C GLU A 386 -3.14 7.79 -23.60
N ALA A 387 -3.55 6.53 -23.43
CA ALA A 387 -4.92 6.19 -23.01
C ALA A 387 -5.20 6.67 -21.58
N TRP A 388 -4.20 6.66 -20.70
CA TRP A 388 -4.33 7.22 -19.36
C TRP A 388 -4.44 8.75 -19.40
N ILE A 389 -3.63 9.43 -20.22
CA ILE A 389 -3.69 10.89 -20.39
C ILE A 389 -5.07 11.31 -20.94
N ASP A 390 -5.55 10.65 -21.98
CA ASP A 390 -6.86 10.94 -22.58
C ASP A 390 -8.01 10.76 -21.58
N PHE A 391 -7.99 9.65 -20.80
CA PHE A 391 -9.01 9.42 -19.80
C PHE A 391 -8.98 10.46 -18.68
N ILE A 392 -7.80 10.73 -18.11
CA ILE A 392 -7.66 11.71 -17.03
C ILE A 392 -7.99 13.12 -17.53
N GLY A 393 -7.59 13.49 -18.74
CA GLY A 393 -7.95 14.77 -19.37
C GLY A 393 -9.47 14.95 -19.44
N LYS A 394 -10.20 13.93 -19.94
CA LYS A 394 -11.67 13.95 -19.97
C LYS A 394 -12.30 14.05 -18.59
N GLU A 395 -11.72 13.41 -17.57
CA GLU A 395 -12.20 13.52 -16.20
C GLU A 395 -11.96 14.91 -15.60
N ILE A 396 -10.84 15.56 -15.93
CA ILE A 396 -10.55 16.95 -15.54
C ILE A 396 -11.53 17.91 -16.21
N GLU A 397 -11.78 17.77 -17.51
CA GLU A 397 -12.74 18.59 -18.26
C GLU A 397 -14.15 18.56 -17.66
N LYS A 398 -14.56 17.43 -17.08
CA LYS A 398 -15.86 17.28 -16.41
C LYS A 398 -15.97 18.03 -15.08
N LYS A 399 -14.86 18.44 -14.46
CA LYS A 399 -14.84 19.00 -13.10
C LYS A 399 -15.06 20.52 -13.03
N ASP A 400 -15.16 21.20 -14.17
CA ASP A 400 -15.36 22.66 -14.25
C ASP A 400 -14.43 23.45 -13.30
N LEU A 401 -13.12 23.22 -13.45
CA LEU A 401 -12.11 23.75 -12.54
C LEU A 401 -11.81 25.22 -12.82
N THR A 402 -11.59 26.01 -11.77
CA THR A 402 -11.22 27.43 -11.86
C THR A 402 -9.73 27.66 -12.17
N PHE A 403 -8.97 26.60 -12.44
CA PHE A 403 -7.53 26.62 -12.64
C PHE A 403 -7.13 25.54 -13.64
N GLU A 404 -5.99 25.73 -14.32
CA GLU A 404 -5.45 24.74 -15.24
C GLU A 404 -4.81 23.57 -14.48
N LEU A 405 -5.20 22.35 -14.85
CA LEU A 405 -4.70 21.11 -14.25
C LEU A 405 -4.20 20.18 -15.34
N GLU A 406 -2.90 19.87 -15.28
CA GLU A 406 -2.22 18.96 -16.20
C GLU A 406 -2.57 17.49 -15.88
N PRO A 407 -3.08 16.69 -16.84
CA PRO A 407 -3.37 15.28 -16.64
C PRO A 407 -2.10 14.40 -16.51
N GLU A 408 -0.96 14.86 -17.04
CA GLU A 408 0.23 14.05 -17.32
C GLU A 408 0.81 13.42 -16.06
N THR A 409 0.96 14.18 -14.98
CA THR A 409 1.57 13.66 -13.75
C THR A 409 0.73 12.52 -13.16
N TYR A 410 -0.59 12.70 -13.06
CA TYR A 410 -1.47 11.68 -12.50
C TYR A 410 -1.59 10.45 -13.42
N ALA A 411 -1.68 10.68 -14.73
CA ALA A 411 -1.71 9.62 -15.74
C ALA A 411 -0.40 8.81 -15.77
N LEU A 412 0.75 9.47 -15.64
CA LEU A 412 2.06 8.83 -15.53
C LEU A 412 2.12 7.90 -14.31
N LEU A 413 1.65 8.38 -13.15
CA LEU A 413 1.63 7.57 -11.94
C LEU A 413 0.66 6.39 -12.06
N CYS A 414 -0.54 6.59 -12.61
CA CYS A 414 -1.48 5.52 -12.87
C CYS A 414 -0.90 4.46 -13.81
N SER A 415 -0.22 4.87 -14.87
CA SER A 415 0.34 3.96 -15.87
C SER A 415 1.60 3.22 -15.40
N ARG A 416 2.49 3.90 -14.66
CA ARG A 416 3.85 3.40 -14.41
C ARG A 416 4.16 3.03 -12.96
N ALA A 417 3.49 3.63 -11.98
CA ALA A 417 3.87 3.47 -10.59
C ALA A 417 3.27 2.19 -9.97
N ALA A 418 4.14 1.31 -9.46
CA ALA A 418 3.74 0.12 -8.73
C ALA A 418 4.69 -0.19 -7.59
N VAL A 419 4.15 -0.66 -6.48
CA VAL A 419 4.89 -1.01 -5.27
C VAL A 419 4.68 -2.48 -4.97
N MET A 420 5.78 -3.20 -4.77
CA MET A 420 5.77 -4.57 -4.26
C MET A 420 5.79 -4.54 -2.74
N SER A 421 4.85 -5.23 -2.10
CA SER A 421 4.75 -5.30 -0.64
C SER A 421 4.89 -6.71 -0.11
N PHE A 422 5.56 -6.86 1.04
CA PHE A 422 5.72 -8.12 1.75
C PHE A 422 6.03 -7.91 3.23
N TYR A 423 5.91 -8.97 4.01
CA TYR A 423 6.36 -9.04 5.40
C TYR A 423 7.50 -10.03 5.49
N CYS A 424 8.44 -9.79 6.41
CA CYS A 424 9.48 -10.75 6.76
C CYS A 424 9.73 -10.79 8.28
N THR A 425 10.27 -11.90 8.77
CA THR A 425 10.74 -12.01 10.15
C THR A 425 12.11 -11.34 10.31
N PRO A 426 12.51 -10.89 11.50
CA PRO A 426 13.93 -10.71 11.81
C PRO A 426 14.69 -12.04 11.70
N PRO A 427 16.03 -12.02 11.52
CA PRO A 427 16.84 -13.23 11.50
C PRO A 427 16.78 -13.92 12.86
N LYS A 428 16.70 -15.26 12.89
CA LYS A 428 16.62 -16.06 14.14
C LYS A 428 17.74 -15.76 15.14
N SER A 429 18.90 -15.34 14.64
CA SER A 429 20.05 -14.92 15.45
C SER A 429 19.87 -13.61 16.21
N SER A 430 18.87 -12.79 15.85
CA SER A 430 18.62 -11.51 16.52
C SER A 430 17.93 -11.70 17.88
N THR A 431 18.24 -10.81 18.81
CA THR A 431 17.54 -10.71 20.10
C THR A 431 16.05 -10.41 19.95
N TYR A 432 15.65 -9.85 18.79
CA TYR A 432 14.26 -9.49 18.47
C TYR A 432 13.35 -10.68 18.18
N VAL A 433 13.90 -11.86 17.87
CA VAL A 433 13.10 -13.07 17.63
C VAL A 433 12.45 -13.56 18.92
N LEU A 434 13.14 -13.43 20.04
CA LEU A 434 12.60 -13.79 21.36
C LEU A 434 11.44 -12.86 21.77
N SER A 435 11.51 -11.59 21.35
CA SER A 435 10.49 -10.58 21.67
C SER A 435 9.26 -10.63 20.76
N LEU A 436 9.32 -11.28 19.58
CA LEU A 436 8.10 -11.61 18.82
C LEU A 436 7.12 -12.43 19.65
N SER A 437 7.64 -13.35 20.48
CA SER A 437 6.83 -14.23 21.33
C SER A 437 6.45 -13.66 22.70
N THR A 438 7.07 -12.55 23.14
CA THR A 438 6.96 -12.08 24.53
C THR A 438 6.63 -10.60 24.70
N SER A 439 6.80 -9.77 23.68
CA SER A 439 6.79 -8.30 23.85
C SER A 439 5.73 -7.58 23.01
N GLY A 440 4.90 -8.30 22.24
CA GLY A 440 3.93 -7.71 21.31
C GLY A 440 4.65 -6.75 20.36
N LEU A 441 5.49 -7.24 19.47
CA LEU A 441 6.21 -6.40 18.52
C LEU A 441 5.47 -6.35 17.18
N ALA A 442 5.22 -5.16 16.63
CA ALA A 442 4.60 -5.05 15.31
C ALA A 442 5.66 -5.20 14.21
N LEU A 443 5.52 -6.20 13.34
CA LEU A 443 6.40 -6.38 12.17
C LEU A 443 6.05 -5.36 11.09
N PRO A 444 6.98 -4.52 10.61
CA PRO A 444 6.68 -3.60 9.52
C PRO A 444 6.35 -4.36 8.23
N ARG A 445 5.52 -3.74 7.38
CA ARG A 445 5.37 -4.15 5.98
C ARG A 445 6.43 -3.41 5.16
N TYR A 446 7.24 -4.15 4.44
CA TYR A 446 8.20 -3.60 3.50
C TYR A 446 7.53 -3.37 2.15
N GLU A 447 7.77 -2.20 1.58
CA GLU A 447 7.32 -1.78 0.26
C GLU A 447 8.53 -1.51 -0.61
N VAL A 448 8.57 -1.96 -1.85
CA VAL A 448 9.66 -1.67 -2.80
C VAL A 448 9.07 -1.09 -4.06
N LEU A 449 9.53 0.10 -4.48
CA LEU A 449 9.10 0.70 -5.74
C LEU A 449 9.67 -0.12 -6.91
N LEU A 450 8.80 -0.53 -7.84
CA LEU A 450 9.18 -1.36 -8.97
C LEU A 450 9.41 -0.51 -10.22
N PRO A 451 10.52 -0.75 -10.96
CA PRO A 451 10.69 -0.21 -12.31
C PRO A 451 9.59 -0.71 -13.25
N TYR A 452 8.98 0.23 -13.98
CA TYR A 452 7.91 -0.01 -14.93
C TYR A 452 8.30 -1.01 -16.04
N ARG A 453 9.55 -0.98 -16.49
CA ARG A 453 10.08 -1.93 -17.50
C ARG A 453 9.88 -3.41 -17.15
N TYR A 454 9.78 -3.74 -15.86
CA TYR A 454 9.55 -5.11 -15.40
C TYR A 454 8.05 -5.45 -15.30
N LEU A 455 7.17 -4.47 -15.06
CA LEU A 455 5.74 -4.70 -14.82
C LEU A 455 5.02 -5.36 -16.01
N ARG A 456 5.50 -5.10 -17.23
CA ARG A 456 4.94 -5.69 -18.46
C ARG A 456 5.49 -7.07 -18.81
N LYS A 457 6.43 -7.59 -18.02
CA LYS A 457 7.13 -8.85 -18.26
C LYS A 457 7.08 -9.73 -17.00
N PRO A 458 6.02 -10.53 -16.82
CA PRO A 458 5.80 -11.30 -15.58
C PRO A 458 6.99 -12.17 -15.16
N ALA A 459 7.71 -12.77 -16.12
CA ALA A 459 8.89 -13.59 -15.84
C ALA A 459 10.06 -12.75 -15.26
N ASP A 460 10.36 -11.61 -15.88
CA ASP A 460 11.41 -10.69 -15.43
C ASP A 460 11.04 -10.12 -14.05
N LEU A 461 9.76 -9.74 -13.86
CA LEU A 461 9.24 -9.23 -12.60
C LEU A 461 9.38 -10.25 -11.47
N GLN A 462 9.05 -11.53 -11.72
CA GLN A 462 9.19 -12.59 -10.72
C GLN A 462 10.65 -12.80 -10.30
N SER A 463 11.59 -12.72 -11.25
CA SER A 463 13.03 -12.81 -10.95
C SER A 463 13.51 -11.59 -10.15
N LYS A 464 13.12 -10.39 -10.57
CA LYS A 464 13.52 -9.14 -9.92
C LYS A 464 12.94 -8.98 -8.52
N ALA A 465 11.70 -9.42 -8.32
CA ALA A 465 11.09 -9.45 -7.00
C ALA A 465 11.88 -10.30 -5.99
N GLN A 466 12.44 -11.43 -6.44
CA GLN A 466 13.28 -12.27 -5.59
C GLN A 466 14.59 -11.54 -5.21
N GLU A 467 15.28 -10.97 -6.20
CA GLU A 467 16.50 -10.19 -6.01
C GLU A 467 16.27 -9.01 -5.03
N TYR A 468 15.15 -8.30 -5.17
CA TYR A 468 14.84 -7.15 -4.32
C TYR A 468 14.55 -7.55 -2.88
N VAL A 469 13.81 -8.64 -2.68
CA VAL A 469 13.58 -9.21 -1.35
C VAL A 469 14.92 -9.59 -0.73
N GLU A 470 15.78 -10.32 -1.45
CA GLU A 470 17.10 -10.74 -0.95
C GLU A 470 17.98 -9.55 -0.54
N ARG A 471 17.98 -8.46 -1.32
CA ARG A 471 18.71 -7.23 -0.98
C ARG A 471 18.17 -6.53 0.27
N VAL A 472 16.84 -6.52 0.46
CA VAL A 472 16.22 -6.01 1.70
C VAL A 472 16.64 -6.89 2.87
N LEU A 473 16.56 -8.22 2.74
CA LEU A 473 16.97 -9.15 3.79
C LEU A 473 18.47 -9.09 4.11
N GLU A 474 19.33 -8.82 3.12
CA GLU A 474 20.76 -8.59 3.32
C GLU A 474 21.00 -7.38 4.23
N ALA A 475 20.25 -6.28 4.03
CA ALA A 475 20.30 -5.13 4.93
C ALA A 475 19.75 -5.46 6.33
N LEU A 476 18.61 -6.16 6.40
CA LEU A 476 17.94 -6.56 7.66
C LEU A 476 18.64 -7.69 8.43
N ALA A 477 19.62 -8.34 7.82
CA ALA A 477 20.47 -9.32 8.52
C ALA A 477 21.37 -8.64 9.56
N ASP A 478 21.58 -7.33 9.45
CA ASP A 478 22.14 -6.51 10.51
C ASP A 478 21.05 -6.12 11.52
N PRO A 479 21.13 -6.53 12.80
CA PRO A 479 20.10 -6.21 13.79
C PRO A 479 19.86 -4.71 14.02
N ARG A 480 20.77 -3.83 13.59
CA ARG A 480 20.66 -2.37 13.78
C ARG A 480 19.76 -1.70 12.75
N THR A 481 19.49 -2.36 11.64
CA THR A 481 18.58 -1.88 10.59
C THR A 481 17.14 -2.38 10.81
N LEU A 482 16.92 -3.19 11.85
CA LEU A 482 15.62 -3.72 12.20
C LEU A 482 14.76 -2.62 12.83
N ASP A 483 13.75 -2.20 12.08
CA ASP A 483 12.75 -1.22 12.53
C ASP A 483 11.59 -1.92 13.27
N ILE A 484 11.87 -2.45 14.48
CA ILE A 484 10.92 -3.24 15.26
C ILE A 484 10.52 -2.52 16.55
N TYR A 485 9.22 -2.30 16.74
CA TYR A 485 8.67 -1.50 17.85
C TYR A 485 7.75 -2.30 18.79
N PRO A 486 7.75 -1.99 20.10
CA PRO A 486 6.71 -2.41 21.02
C PRO A 486 5.30 -1.98 20.58
N GLU A 487 4.32 -2.88 20.67
CA GLU A 487 2.90 -2.63 20.36
C GLU A 487 2.33 -1.46 21.18
N SER A 488 2.88 -1.23 22.38
CA SER A 488 2.46 -0.14 23.27
C SER A 488 2.69 1.25 22.66
N ILE A 489 3.65 1.41 21.76
CA ILE A 489 3.92 2.69 21.08
C ILE A 489 2.79 3.01 20.09
N TYR A 490 2.16 2.01 19.49
CA TYR A 490 1.10 2.21 18.50
C TYR A 490 -0.27 2.55 19.10
N LYS A 491 -0.53 2.19 20.36
CA LYS A 491 -1.81 2.50 21.03
C LYS A 491 -1.98 3.98 21.39
N GLN A 492 -0.95 4.80 21.25
CA GLN A 492 -1.01 6.24 21.57
C GLN A 492 -1.43 7.13 20.39
N ASN A 493 -1.43 6.61 19.15
CA ASN A 493 -1.65 7.39 17.92
C ASN A 493 -2.75 6.82 16.99
N VAL A 494 -3.80 6.19 17.54
CA VAL A 494 -5.00 5.78 16.77
C VAL A 494 -6.23 6.48 17.31
#